data_AF-A0AAW9CE79-F1
#
_entry.id   AF-A0AAW9CE79-F1
#
_cell.length_a   1.000
_cell.length_b   1.000
_cell.length_c   1.000
_cell.angle_alpha   90.00
_cell.angle_beta   90.00
_cell.angle_gamma   90.00
#
_symmetry.space_group_name_H-M   'P 1'
#
loop_
_entity.id
_entity.type
_entity.pdbx_description
1 polymer ?
#
loop_
_entity_poly.entity_id
_entity_poly.type
_entity_poly.pdbx_seq_one_letter_code
_entity_poly.pdbx_strand_id
1 'polypeptide(L)' 'MNINLSGPFKHPANDRLTDERLIRVRGALQRTLTYKNGSTQDYVTADAIKAIDELLERRKADADKSSEVK' A
#
# COMPACT_ATOMS: atom_id res chain seq x y z
N MET A 1 -2.17 -13.38 37.87
CA MET A 1 -2.50 -12.30 36.93
C MET A 1 -3.07 -12.95 35.68
N ASN A 2 -4.38 -12.84 35.47
CA ASN A 2 -5.06 -13.50 34.36
C ASN A 2 -4.99 -12.57 33.16
N ILE A 3 -4.04 -12.83 32.26
CA ILE A 3 -3.91 -12.08 31.01
C ILE A 3 -5.03 -12.58 30.10
N ASN A 4 -6.12 -11.83 30.01
CA ASN A 4 -7.12 -12.05 28.98
C ASN A 4 -6.44 -11.78 27.63
N LEU A 5 -6.02 -12.85 26.94
CA LEU A 5 -5.54 -12.85 25.57
C LEU A 5 -6.73 -12.51 24.66
N SER A 6 -7.05 -11.22 24.58
CA SER A 6 -8.15 -10.72 23.77
C SER A 6 -7.84 -10.86 22.27
N GLY A 7 -8.34 -11.94 21.67
CA GLY A 7 -8.65 -12.06 20.25
C GLY A 7 -7.46 -12.22 19.27
N PRO A 8 -7.69 -12.79 18.08
CA PRO A 8 -6.66 -12.85 17.04
C PRO A 8 -6.21 -11.41 16.71
N PHE A 9 -4.91 -11.19 16.69
CA PHE A 9 -4.29 -9.94 16.27
C PHE A 9 -4.93 -9.48 14.95
N LYS A 10 -5.73 -8.42 14.99
CA LYS A 10 -6.26 -7.75 13.79
C LYS A 10 -5.11 -6.97 13.15
N HIS A 11 -4.16 -7.69 12.56
CA HIS A 11 -3.10 -7.05 11.82
C HIS A 11 -3.73 -6.37 10.60
N PRO A 12 -3.51 -5.06 10.35
CA PRO A 12 -4.11 -4.34 9.23
C PRO A 12 -3.81 -4.96 7.86
N ALA A 13 -2.82 -5.86 7.77
CA ALA A 13 -2.54 -6.60 6.55
C ALA A 13 -3.66 -7.57 6.14
N ASN A 14 -4.46 -8.03 7.10
CA ASN A 14 -5.51 -9.05 6.89
C ASN A 14 -6.78 -8.45 6.28
N ASP A 15 -6.91 -7.13 6.27
CA ASP A 15 -8.06 -6.44 5.69
C ASP A 15 -7.89 -6.22 4.18
N ARG A 16 -8.98 -5.85 3.51
CA ARG A 16 -8.98 -5.54 2.07
C ARG A 16 -8.00 -4.41 1.76
N LEU A 17 -7.35 -4.51 0.60
CA LEU A 17 -6.39 -3.51 0.13
C LEU A 17 -7.11 -2.32 -0.51
N THR A 18 -7.48 -1.33 0.31
CA THR A 18 -8.13 -0.07 -0.13
C THR A 18 -7.13 0.92 -0.74
N ASP A 19 -7.64 1.89 -1.50
CA ASP A 19 -6.82 2.94 -2.12
C ASP A 19 -6.14 3.81 -1.05
N GLU A 20 -6.85 4.17 0.01
CA GLU A 20 -6.28 4.89 1.16
C GLU A 20 -5.11 4.15 1.80
N ARG A 21 -5.22 2.82 1.92
CA ARG A 21 -4.16 1.98 2.47
C ARG A 21 -2.95 1.94 1.53
N LEU A 22 -3.18 1.85 0.22
CA LEU A 22 -2.13 1.93 -0.79
C LEU A 22 -1.39 3.27 -0.74
N ILE A 23 -2.11 4.39 -0.69
CA ILE A 23 -1.55 5.75 -0.56
C ILE A 23 -0.71 5.87 0.73
N ARG A 24 -1.22 5.35 1.85
CA ARG A 24 -0.50 5.36 3.14
C ARG A 24 0.80 4.56 3.07
N VAL A 25 0.76 3.35 2.50
CA VAL A 25 1.95 2.49 2.36
C VAL A 25 2.97 3.15 1.43
N ARG A 26 2.54 3.69 0.29
CA ARG A 26 3.40 4.45 -0.63
C ARG A 26 4.12 5.59 0.08
N GLY A 27 3.40 6.40 0.85
CA GLY A 27 3.99 7.50 1.60
C GLY A 27 4.95 7.05 2.72
N ALA A 28 4.75 5.87 3.30
CA ALA A 28 5.70 5.28 4.24
C ALA A 28 6.98 4.84 3.51
N LEU A 29 6.86 4.12 2.39
CA LEU A 29 8.00 3.66 1.58
C LEU A 29 8.80 4.85 1.03
N GLN A 30 8.15 5.90 0.56
CA GLN A 30 8.83 7.08 0.03
C GLN A 30 9.68 7.78 1.10
N ARG A 31 9.19 7.84 2.35
CA ARG A 31 9.97 8.35 3.49
C ARG A 31 11.19 7.50 3.80
N THR A 32 11.17 6.19 3.53
CA THR A 32 12.35 5.34 3.72
C THR A 32 13.43 5.57 2.66
N LEU A 33 13.08 6.09 1.47
CA LEU A 33 14.02 6.43 0.41
C LEU A 33 14.70 7.78 0.59
N THR A 34 14.04 8.74 1.26
CA THR A 34 14.59 10.10 1.48
C THR A 34 15.93 10.11 2.21
N TYR A 35 16.32 9.00 2.85
CA TYR A 35 17.51 8.90 3.69
C TYR A 35 18.58 7.90 3.19
N LYS A 36 18.61 7.53 1.90
CA LYS A 36 19.46 6.40 1.45
C LYS A 36 20.26 6.58 0.15
N ASN A 37 21.42 5.92 0.11
CA ASN A 37 22.42 5.89 -0.97
C ASN A 37 22.31 4.61 -1.82
N GLY A 38 21.38 4.56 -2.78
CA GLY A 38 21.43 3.64 -3.93
C GLY A 38 21.65 2.15 -3.63
N SER A 39 21.23 1.64 -2.47
CA SER A 39 21.37 0.23 -2.11
C SER A 39 20.38 -0.65 -2.87
N THR A 40 20.61 -1.96 -2.92
CA THR A 40 19.65 -2.93 -3.48
C THR A 40 18.25 -2.79 -2.88
N GLN A 41 18.16 -2.50 -1.58
CA GLN A 41 16.88 -2.28 -0.90
C GLN A 41 16.18 -1.01 -1.39
N ASP A 42 16.93 0.01 -1.81
CA ASP A 42 16.37 1.27 -2.31
C ASP A 42 15.73 1.07 -3.68
N TYR A 43 16.37 0.30 -4.55
CA TYR A 43 15.77 -0.09 -5.83
C TYR A 43 14.49 -0.89 -5.64
N VAL A 44 14.49 -1.89 -4.74
CA VAL A 44 13.27 -2.68 -4.42
C VAL A 44 12.17 -1.78 -3.86
N THR A 45 12.52 -0.80 -3.03
CA THR A 45 11.56 0.15 -2.45
C THR A 45 10.99 1.07 -3.52
N ALA A 46 11.81 1.54 -4.47
CA ALA A 46 11.38 2.35 -5.60
C ALA A 46 10.42 1.58 -6.53
N ASP A 47 10.73 0.32 -6.83
CA ASP A 47 9.86 -0.55 -7.62
C ASP A 47 8.53 -0.81 -6.91
N ALA A 48 8.55 -1.02 -5.58
CA ALA A 48 7.32 -1.16 -4.80
C ALA A 48 6.43 0.10 -4.85
N ILE A 49 7.03 1.30 -4.79
CA ILE A 49 6.30 2.56 -4.96
C ILE A 49 5.68 2.64 -6.36
N LYS A 50 6.44 2.34 -7.42
CA LYS A 50 5.95 2.34 -8.80
C LYS A 50 4.80 1.36 -8.99
N ALA A 51 4.90 0.15 -8.45
CA ALA A 51 3.84 -0.85 -8.51
C ALA A 51 2.54 -0.36 -7.84
N ILE A 52 2.64 0.36 -6.72
CA ILE A 52 1.47 0.96 -6.06
C ILE A 52 0.84 2.06 -6.93
N ASP A 53 1.66 2.93 -7.54
CA ASP A 53 1.18 3.99 -8.43
C ASP A 53 0.42 3.41 -9.62
N GLU A 54 0.99 2.42 -10.29
CA GLU A 54 0.35 1.76 -11.43
C GLU A 54 -0.94 1.02 -11.04
N LEU A 55 -0.99 0.43 -9.84
CA LEU A 55 -2.21 -0.21 -9.34
C LEU A 55 -3.32 0.82 -9.09
N LEU A 56 -3.00 1.96 -8.48
CA LEU A 56 -3.97 3.03 -8.23
C LEU A 56 -4.51 3.61 -9.54
N GLU A 57 -3.65 3.84 -10.53
CA GLU A 57 -4.07 4.31 -11.86
C GLU A 57 -4.97 3.29 -12.58
N ARG A 58 -4.66 1.99 -12.49
CA ARG A 58 -5.53 0.94 -13.05
C ARG A 58 -6.91 0.95 -12.39
N ARG A 59 -6.98 1.08 -11.06
CA ARG A 59 -8.26 1.14 -10.33
C ARG A 59 -9.11 2.34 -10.74
N LYS A 60 -8.49 3.50 -10.95
CA LYS A 60 -9.18 4.69 -11.48
C LYS A 60 -9.74 4.42 -12.88
N ALA A 61 -8.90 3.93 -13.79
CA ALA A 61 -9.32 3.62 -15.15
C ALA A 61 -10.46 2.59 -15.20
N ASP A 62 -10.48 1.60 -14.31
CA ASP A 62 -11.55 0.62 -14.22
C ASP A 62 -12.85 1.23 -13.65
N ALA A 63 -12.74 2.16 -12.69
CA ALA A 63 -13.89 2.89 -12.16
C ALA A 63 -14.52 3.84 -13.20
N ASP A 64 -13.70 4.50 -14.01
CA ASP A 64 -14.15 5.39 -15.09
C ASP A 64 -14.90 4.60 -16.17
N LYS A 65 -14.35 3.45 -16.60
CA LYS A 65 -15.03 2.53 -17.52
C LYS A 65 -16.36 2.00 -16.98
N SER A 66 -16.43 1.73 -15.67
CA SER A 66 -17.68 1.30 -15.04
C SER A 66 -18.75 2.40 -14.99
N SER A 67 -18.36 3.66 -15.15
CA SER A 67 -19.26 4.82 -15.10
C SER A 67 -19.81 5.20 -16.48
N GLU A 68 -19.12 4.82 -17.57
CA GLU A 68 -19.51 5.11 -18.96
C GLU A 68 -20.47 4.07 -19.56
N VAL A 69 -20.64 2.91 -18.90
CA VAL A 69 -21.53 1.80 -19.34
C VAL A 69 -22.94 1.91 -18.69
N LYS A 70 -23.31 3.08 -18.15
CA LYS A 70 -24.57 3.29 -17.43
C LYS A 70 -25.38 4.42 -18.03
#